data_AF-A0A0H1B474-F1
#
_entry.id   AF-A0A0H1B474-F1
#
_cell.length_a   1.000
_cell.length_b   1.000
_cell.length_c   1.000
_cell.angle_alpha   90.00
_cell.angle_beta   90.00
_cell.angle_gamma   90.00
#
_symmetry.space_group_name_H-M   'P 1'
#
loop_
_entity.id
_entity.type
_entity.pdbx_description
1 polymer ?
#
loop_
_entity_poly.entity_id
_entity_poly.type
_entity_poly.pdbx_seq_one_letter_code
_entity_poly.pdbx_strand_id
1 'polypeptide(L)'
;MSAQVSATELHTLSSKAIAAKEAAHCPYSKFRVGACLLTNEGQFIVGANVENVSYPVGVCAERCALATAVVAGHKNFKAIAVATDIIPGASPCGMCRQLYV
;
A
#
# COMPACT_ATOMS: atom_id res chain seq x y z
N MET A 1 3.12 -21.13 -7.26
CA MET A 1 1.66 -21.25 -7.37
C MET A 1 1.07 -20.05 -6.64
N SER A 2 0.45 -19.10 -7.36
CA SER A 2 -0.12 -17.91 -6.73
C SER A 2 -1.28 -18.31 -5.81
N ALA A 3 -1.18 -17.99 -4.53
CA ALA A 3 -2.27 -18.20 -3.59
C ALA A 3 -3.44 -17.28 -3.99
N GLN A 4 -4.53 -17.87 -4.47
CA GLN A 4 -5.69 -17.13 -4.95
C GLN A 4 -6.31 -16.31 -3.80
N VAL A 5 -6.56 -15.03 -4.05
CA VAL A 5 -7.22 -14.11 -3.11
C VAL A 5 -8.72 -14.36 -3.17
N SER A 6 -9.35 -14.62 -2.03
CA SER A 6 -10.80 -14.79 -1.91
C SER A 6 -11.55 -13.46 -2.07
N ALA A 7 -12.84 -13.52 -2.40
CA ALA A 7 -13.67 -12.32 -2.54
C ALA A 7 -13.72 -11.49 -1.25
N THR A 8 -13.78 -12.14 -0.09
CA THR A 8 -13.75 -11.48 1.22
C THR A 8 -12.41 -10.80 1.48
N GLU A 9 -11.30 -11.49 1.22
CA GLU A 9 -9.95 -10.89 1.35
C GLU A 9 -9.80 -9.67 0.44
N LEU A 10 -10.29 -9.76 -0.81
CA LEU A 10 -10.26 -8.65 -1.77
C LEU A 10 -11.08 -7.45 -1.28
N HIS A 11 -12.27 -7.68 -0.73
CA HIS A 11 -13.10 -6.64 -0.16
C HIS A 11 -12.43 -5.96 1.04
N THR A 12 -11.87 -6.74 1.97
CA THR A 12 -11.14 -6.23 3.14
C THR A 12 -9.88 -5.47 2.73
N LEU A 13 -9.11 -5.97 1.76
CA LEU A 13 -7.95 -5.30 1.18
C LEU A 13 -8.32 -3.92 0.65
N SER A 14 -9.36 -3.86 -0.20
CA SER A 14 -9.84 -2.61 -0.81
C SER A 14 -10.31 -1.60 0.25
N SER A 15 -11.17 -2.04 1.17
CA SER A 15 -11.71 -1.19 2.25
C SER A 15 -10.60 -0.60 3.12
N LYS A 16 -9.62 -1.42 3.52
CA LYS A 16 -8.48 -0.96 4.34
C LYS A 16 -7.55 -0.02 3.58
N ALA A 17 -7.28 -0.26 2.29
CA ALA A 17 -6.48 0.64 1.47
C ALA A 17 -7.16 2.01 1.32
N ILE A 18 -8.48 2.04 1.14
CA ILE A 18 -9.25 3.28 1.07
C ILE A 18 -9.17 4.05 2.39
N ALA A 19 -9.38 3.37 3.53
CA ALA A 19 -9.31 4.00 4.85
C ALA A 19 -7.90 4.51 5.18
N ALA A 20 -6.85 3.82 4.73
CA ALA A 20 -5.46 4.22 4.98
C ALA A 20 -5.08 5.59 4.40
N LYS A 21 -5.81 6.09 3.38
CA LYS A 21 -5.59 7.43 2.82
C LYS A 21 -5.70 8.55 3.84
N GLU A 22 -6.50 8.37 4.90
CA GLU A 22 -6.67 9.39 5.95
C GLU A 22 -5.40 9.61 6.78
N ALA A 23 -4.46 8.67 6.76
CA ALA A 23 -3.16 8.79 7.42
C ALA A 23 -2.07 9.41 6.51
N ALA A 24 -2.38 9.76 5.26
CA ALA A 24 -1.40 10.28 4.33
C ALA A 24 -0.84 11.64 4.79
N HIS A 25 0.48 11.77 4.80
CA HIS A 25 1.17 13.05 5.00
C HIS A 25 1.64 13.57 3.64
N CYS A 26 0.78 14.31 2.93
CA CYS A 26 1.07 14.79 1.59
C CYS A 26 0.78 16.29 1.39
N PRO A 27 1.45 17.19 2.14
CA PRO A 27 1.17 18.63 2.09
C PRO A 27 1.57 19.28 0.76
N TYR A 28 2.44 18.64 -0.04
CA TYR A 28 2.98 19.23 -1.27
C TYR A 28 2.11 18.89 -2.48
N SER A 29 1.86 17.60 -2.74
CA SER A 29 1.02 17.19 -3.88
C SER A 29 -0.47 17.25 -3.58
N LYS A 30 -0.85 17.13 -2.29
CA LYS A 30 -2.24 16.93 -1.84
C LYS A 30 -2.90 15.68 -2.44
N PHE A 31 -2.10 14.73 -2.92
CA PHE A 31 -2.55 13.48 -3.51
C PHE A 31 -2.41 12.34 -2.51
N ARG A 32 -3.53 11.98 -1.86
CA ARG A 32 -3.55 10.93 -0.84
C ARG A 32 -3.56 9.56 -1.50
N VAL A 33 -2.65 8.71 -1.04
CA VAL A 33 -2.53 7.31 -1.46
C VAL A 33 -2.52 6.43 -0.22
N GLY A 34 -3.35 5.40 -0.23
CA GLY A 34 -3.42 4.38 0.79
C GLY A 34 -3.11 3.02 0.18
N ALA A 35 -2.47 2.15 0.96
CA ALA A 35 -2.16 0.79 0.57
C ALA A 35 -2.51 -0.18 1.70
N CYS A 36 -2.88 -1.40 1.32
CA CYS A 36 -3.08 -2.50 2.25
C CYS A 36 -2.43 -3.76 1.67
N LEU A 37 -1.52 -4.37 2.42
CA LEU A 37 -0.78 -5.57 2.09
C LEU A 37 -1.37 -6.76 2.85
N LEU A 38 -1.69 -7.83 2.14
CA LEU A 38 -2.11 -9.11 2.71
C LEU A 38 -0.92 -10.06 2.74
N THR A 39 -0.56 -10.52 3.93
CA THR A 39 0.51 -11.51 4.12
C THR A 39 -0.01 -12.93 3.86
N ASN A 40 0.89 -13.90 3.67
CA ASN A 40 0.49 -15.30 3.52
C ASN A 40 -0.13 -15.89 4.79
N GLU A 41 0.15 -15.30 5.95
CA GLU A 41 -0.43 -15.67 7.25
C GLU A 41 -1.80 -14.99 7.49
N GLY A 42 -2.33 -14.27 6.51
CA GLY A 42 -3.65 -13.63 6.61
C GLY A 42 -3.67 -12.30 7.35
N GLN A 43 -2.51 -11.67 7.59
CA GLN A 43 -2.43 -10.36 8.23
C GLN A 43 -2.62 -9.24 7.20
N PHE A 44 -3.32 -8.17 7.60
CA PHE A 44 -3.55 -6.99 6.77
C PHE A 44 -2.76 -5.81 7.32
N ILE A 45 -1.83 -5.30 6.54
CA ILE A 45 -0.87 -4.27 6.96
C ILE A 45 -1.04 -3.06 6.06
N VAL A 46 -1.33 -1.91 6.67
CA VAL A 46 -1.65 -0.68 5.94
C VAL A 46 -0.44 0.24 5.83
N GLY A 47 -0.46 1.10 4.82
CA GLY A 47 0.48 2.18 4.64
C GLY A 47 -0.18 3.36 3.93
N ALA A 48 0.38 4.55 4.13
CA ALA A 48 -0.04 5.77 3.45
C ALA A 48 1.20 6.50 2.92
N ASN A 49 1.06 7.33 1.88
CA ASN A 49 2.20 8.08 1.38
C ASN A 49 2.64 9.17 2.39
N VAL A 50 3.95 9.33 2.49
CA VAL A 50 4.59 10.34 3.35
C VAL A 50 5.54 11.15 2.50
N GLU A 51 5.19 12.40 2.27
CA GLU A 51 5.98 13.34 1.48
C GLU A 51 7.01 14.07 2.33
N ASN A 52 7.97 14.68 1.65
CA ASN A 52 9.01 15.47 2.27
C ASN A 52 9.38 16.63 1.35
N VAL A 53 9.88 17.73 1.93
CA VAL A 53 10.36 18.91 1.19
C VAL A 53 11.47 18.57 0.21
N SER A 54 12.30 17.56 0.51
CA SER A 54 13.22 16.97 -0.45
C SER A 54 12.47 15.93 -1.28
N TYR A 55 11.83 16.34 -2.37
CA TYR A 55 10.83 15.53 -3.08
C TYR A 55 11.25 14.08 -3.40
N PRO A 56 12.51 13.78 -3.79
CA PRO A 56 12.94 12.42 -4.07
C PRO A 56 12.88 11.45 -2.89
N VAL A 57 12.87 11.94 -1.64
CA VAL A 57 12.86 11.08 -0.44
C VAL A 57 11.46 10.72 0.03
N GLY A 58 10.41 11.26 -0.61
CA GLY A 58 9.03 10.88 -0.33
C GLY A 58 8.82 9.37 -0.47
N VAL A 59 7.99 8.82 0.40
CA VAL A 59 7.72 7.38 0.47
C VAL A 59 6.28 7.11 0.03
N CYS A 60 6.12 6.22 -0.95
CA CYS A 60 4.80 5.82 -1.45
C CYS A 60 4.09 4.92 -0.44
N ALA A 61 2.76 4.85 -0.51
CA ALA A 61 1.95 4.06 0.42
C ALA A 61 2.33 2.57 0.43
N GLU A 62 2.62 2.00 -0.73
CA GLU A 62 3.04 0.61 -0.90
C GLU A 62 4.35 0.31 -0.17
N ARG A 63 5.30 1.27 -0.25
CA ARG A 63 6.60 1.18 0.42
C ARG A 63 6.44 1.28 1.94
N CYS A 64 5.57 2.15 2.42
CA CYS A 64 5.24 2.24 3.85
C CYS A 64 4.62 0.93 4.36
N ALA A 65 3.65 0.37 3.63
CA ALA A 65 3.00 -0.89 4.01
C ALA A 65 3.99 -2.06 4.04
N LEU A 66 4.85 -2.18 3.03
CA LEU A 66 5.88 -3.21 2.97
C LEU A 66 6.91 -3.06 4.10
N ALA A 67 7.44 -1.86 4.32
CA ALA A 67 8.41 -1.62 5.38
C ALA A 67 7.82 -1.97 6.76
N THR A 68 6.57 -1.59 7.00
CA THR A 68 5.84 -1.93 8.23
C THR A 68 5.70 -3.45 8.38
N ALA A 69 5.36 -4.15 7.29
CA ALA A 69 5.22 -5.59 7.30
C ALA A 69 6.53 -6.32 7.60
N VAL A 70 7.64 -5.87 7.01
CA VAL A 70 8.97 -6.43 7.25
C VAL A 70 9.39 -6.23 8.71
N VAL A 71 9.17 -5.04 9.28
CA VAL A 71 9.44 -4.76 10.69
C VAL A 71 8.59 -5.63 11.62
N ALA A 72 7.34 -5.89 11.25
CA ALA A 72 6.45 -6.81 11.95
C ALA A 72 6.81 -8.31 11.76
N GLY A 73 7.86 -8.62 11.01
CA GLY A 73 8.37 -9.99 10.83
C GLY A 73 7.79 -10.74 9.62
N HIS A 74 6.95 -10.10 8.81
CA HIS A 74 6.36 -10.71 7.61
C HIS A 74 7.28 -10.55 6.40
N LYS A 75 7.53 -11.66 5.69
CA LYS A 75 8.39 -11.69 4.49
C LYS A 75 7.72 -12.25 3.25
N ASN A 76 6.53 -12.84 3.38
CA ASN A 76 5.79 -13.45 2.28
C ASN A 76 4.43 -12.78 2.14
N PHE A 77 4.11 -12.36 0.93
CA PHE A 77 2.92 -11.56 0.66
C PHE A 77 2.06 -12.20 -0.42
N LYS A 78 0.75 -12.14 -0.22
CA LYS A 78 -0.26 -12.72 -1.09
C LYS A 78 -0.78 -11.72 -2.10
N ALA A 79 -1.07 -10.49 -1.65
CA ALA A 79 -1.64 -9.43 -2.48
C ALA A 79 -1.47 -8.05 -1.86
N ILE A 80 -1.60 -7.01 -2.68
CA ILE A 80 -1.68 -5.61 -2.25
C ILE A 80 -2.83 -4.90 -2.95
N ALA A 81 -3.55 -4.06 -2.22
CA ALA A 81 -4.49 -3.08 -2.76
C ALA A 81 -3.92 -1.67 -2.60
N VAL A 82 -4.16 -0.83 -3.60
CA VAL A 82 -3.74 0.59 -3.62
C VAL A 82 -4.97 1.43 -3.94
N ALA A 83 -5.18 2.49 -3.17
CA ALA A 83 -6.29 3.41 -3.32
C ALA A 83 -5.79 4.84 -3.46
N THR A 84 -6.41 5.60 -4.36
CA THR A 84 -6.16 7.01 -4.60
C THR A 84 -7.46 7.82 -4.50
N ASP A 85 -7.37 9.14 -4.62
CA ASP A 85 -8.55 10.02 -4.67
C ASP A 85 -9.15 10.19 -6.09
N ILE A 86 -8.46 9.70 -7.12
CA ILE A 86 -8.90 9.80 -8.52
C ILE A 86 -9.54 8.52 -9.05
N ILE A 87 -10.35 8.68 -10.10
CA ILE A 87 -11.01 7.59 -10.85
C ILE A 87 -10.65 7.75 -12.35
N PRO A 88 -10.13 6.71 -13.02
CA PRO A 88 -9.70 5.43 -12.45
C PRO A 88 -8.52 5.61 -11.49
N GLY A 89 -8.35 4.66 -10.57
CA GLY A 89 -7.25 4.70 -9.60
C GLY A 89 -5.88 4.64 -10.26
N ALA A 90 -4.87 5.25 -9.64
CA ALA A 90 -3.51 5.22 -10.18
C ALA A 90 -2.85 3.84 -9.97
N SER A 91 -2.09 3.39 -10.95
CA SER A 91 -1.30 2.16 -10.82
C SER A 91 -0.01 2.40 -10.00
N PRO A 92 0.55 1.38 -9.34
CA PRO A 92 1.82 1.49 -8.61
C PRO A 92 2.95 1.98 -9.50
N CYS A 93 3.81 2.85 -8.96
CA CYS A 93 4.98 3.37 -9.68
C CYS A 93 6.06 2.29 -9.86
N GLY A 94 7.03 2.54 -10.76
CA GLY A 94 8.10 1.58 -11.06
C GLY A 94 8.89 1.11 -9.84
N MET A 95 9.22 2.02 -8.92
CA MET A 95 9.93 1.69 -7.67
C MET A 95 9.11 0.76 -6.78
N CYS A 96 7.81 1.01 -6.64
CA CYS A 96 6.93 0.17 -5.83
C CYS A 96 6.77 -1.23 -6.43
N ARG A 97 6.69 -1.34 -7.76
CA ARG A 97 6.61 -2.64 -8.44
C ARG A 97 7.87 -3.48 -8.22
N GLN A 98 9.04 -2.84 -8.24
CA GLN A 98 10.32 -3.54 -8.11
C GLN A 98 10.56 -4.13 -6.71
N LEU A 99 9.86 -3.64 -5.68
CA LEU A 99 10.02 -4.12 -4.31
C LEU A 99 9.36 -5.48 -4.03
N TYR A 100 8.50 -5.95 -4.92
CA TYR A 100 7.83 -7.26 -4.80
C TYR A 100 8.45 -8.33 -5.70
N VAL A 101 9.57 -8.01 -6.36
CA VAL A 101 10.33 -8.92 -7.23
C VAL A 101 11.40 -9.65 -6.42
#